data_AF-A0A5N4B3Z3-F1
#
_entry.id   AF-A0A5N4B3Z3-F1
#
_cell.length_a   1.000
_cell.length_b   1.000
_cell.length_c   1.000
_cell.angle_alpha   90.00
_cell.angle_beta   90.00
_cell.angle_gamma   90.00
#
_symmetry.space_group_name_H-M   'P 1'
#
loop_
_entity.id
_entity.type
_entity.pdbx_description
1 polymer ?
#
loop_
_entity_poly.entity_id
_entity_poly.type
_entity_poly.pdbx_seq_one_letter_code
_entity_poly.pdbx_strand_id
1 'polypeptide(L)'
;MHDDDSIDNVSRKPVIIMDYNSTKGGVDTVDQLLIFHCNNPDDKTLRRHFLEKLSFSLQESHLKVRAYMDVIPRSIRQKVF
;
A
#
# COMPACT_ATOMS: atom_id res chain seq x y z
N MET A 1 -10.31 -25.01 -6.47
CA MET A 1 -9.31 -23.92 -6.62
C MET A 1 -9.96 -22.73 -5.94
N HIS A 2 -9.53 -22.38 -4.71
CA HIS A 2 -10.24 -21.47 -3.79
C HIS A 2 -11.76 -21.71 -3.70
N ASP A 3 -12.17 -22.92 -3.30
CA ASP A 3 -13.58 -23.25 -3.01
C ASP A 3 -13.91 -23.02 -1.52
N ASP A 4 -13.23 -22.06 -0.89
CA ASP A 4 -13.33 -21.76 0.53
C ASP A 4 -13.93 -20.37 0.73
N ASP A 5 -15.08 -20.32 1.40
CA ASP A 5 -15.84 -19.11 1.71
C ASP A 5 -15.39 -18.47 3.04
N SER A 6 -14.20 -18.83 3.52
CA SER A 6 -13.65 -18.31 4.78
C SER A 6 -13.50 -16.78 4.76
N ILE A 7 -13.81 -16.18 5.91
CA ILE A 7 -13.73 -14.73 6.13
C ILE A 7 -12.62 -14.48 7.16
N ASP A 8 -11.73 -13.55 6.86
CA ASP A 8 -10.71 -13.10 7.80
C ASP A 8 -11.35 -12.38 8.99
N ASN A 9 -11.05 -12.85 10.20
CA ASN A 9 -11.64 -12.35 11.43
C ASN A 9 -11.20 -10.92 11.78
N VAL A 10 -10.07 -10.46 11.23
CA VAL A 10 -9.51 -9.12 11.50
C VAL A 10 -10.13 -8.09 10.57
N SER A 11 -9.99 -8.28 9.26
CA SER A 11 -10.44 -7.33 8.25
C SER A 11 -11.92 -7.47 7.88
N ARG A 12 -12.56 -8.58 8.29
CA ARG A 12 -13.92 -8.97 7.88
C ARG A 12 -14.09 -9.08 6.36
N LYS A 13 -13.00 -9.35 5.63
CA LYS A 13 -13.00 -9.57 4.18
C LYS A 13 -12.84 -11.07 3.87
N PRO A 14 -13.40 -11.56 2.75
CA PRO A 14 -13.14 -12.93 2.29
C PRO A 14 -11.63 -13.18 2.14
N VAL A 15 -11.16 -14.35 2.54
CA VAL A 15 -9.74 -14.71 2.47
C VAL A 15 -9.22 -14.64 1.02
N ILE A 16 -10.04 -15.04 0.05
CA ILE A 16 -9.72 -14.91 -1.38
C ILE A 16 -9.39 -13.46 -1.81
N ILE A 17 -10.05 -12.46 -1.21
CA ILE A 17 -9.75 -11.04 -1.48
C ILE A 17 -8.42 -10.63 -0.86
N MET A 18 -8.07 -11.17 0.31
CA MET A 18 -6.79 -10.91 0.96
C MET A 18 -5.63 -11.51 0.13
N ASP A 19 -5.78 -12.75 -0.32
CA ASP A 19 -4.80 -13.44 -1.17
C ASP A 19 -4.63 -12.72 -2.51
N TYR A 20 -5.73 -12.34 -3.17
CA TYR A 20 -5.70 -11.56 -4.40
C TYR A 20 -4.98 -10.21 -4.21
N ASN A 21 -5.32 -9.46 -3.16
CA ASN A 21 -4.67 -8.17 -2.91
C ASN A 21 -3.17 -8.30 -2.60
N SER A 22 -2.72 -9.43 -2.06
CA SER A 22 -1.30 -9.67 -1.78
C SER A 22 -0.47 -9.95 -3.04
N THR A 23 -1.11 -10.39 -4.13
CA THR A 23 -0.42 -10.84 -5.36
C THR A 23 -0.66 -9.94 -6.56
N LYS A 24 -1.84 -9.31 -6.67
CA LYS A 24 -2.27 -8.53 -7.85
C LYS A 24 -1.36 -7.35 -8.19
N GLY A 25 -0.62 -6.83 -7.22
CA GLY A 25 0.28 -5.67 -7.39
C GLY A 25 1.61 -6.00 -8.07
N GLY A 26 1.93 -7.28 -8.31
CA GLY A 26 3.26 -7.70 -8.76
C GLY A 26 3.70 -7.07 -10.08
N VAL A 27 2.84 -7.10 -11.11
CA VAL A 27 3.15 -6.58 -12.45
C VAL A 27 3.22 -5.05 -12.44
N ASP A 28 2.19 -4.39 -11.91
CA ASP A 28 2.09 -2.92 -11.81
C ASP A 28 3.31 -2.32 -11.08
N THR A 29 3.72 -2.96 -9.98
CA THR A 29 4.89 -2.54 -9.21
C THR A 29 6.20 -2.61 -10.00
N VAL A 30 6.37 -3.65 -10.83
CA VAL A 30 7.57 -3.80 -11.66
C VAL A 30 7.56 -2.79 -12.80
N ASP A 31 6.42 -2.57 -13.44
CA ASP A 31 6.28 -1.61 -14.54
C ASP A 31 6.60 -0.18 -14.09
N GLN A 32 6.04 0.25 -12.96
CA GLN A 32 6.32 1.57 -12.39
C GLN A 32 7.81 1.75 -12.01
N LEU A 33 8.45 0.70 -11.49
CA LEU A 33 9.87 0.73 -11.14
C LEU A 33 10.76 0.84 -12.39
N LEU A 34 10.43 0.11 -13.46
CA LEU A 34 11.15 0.18 -14.74
C LEU A 34 11.03 1.57 -15.34
N ILE A 35 9.81 2.11 -15.42
CA ILE A 35 9.57 3.47 -15.91
C ILE A 35 10.38 4.49 -15.09
N PHE A 36 10.39 4.35 -13.76
CA PHE A 36 11.17 5.22 -12.89
C PHE A 36 12.68 5.18 -13.21
N HIS A 37 13.27 3.99 -13.35
CA HIS A 37 14.69 3.87 -13.70
C HIS A 37 15.01 4.35 -15.12
N CYS A 38 14.14 4.10 -16.10
CA CYS A 38 14.32 4.61 -17.46
C CYS A 38 14.31 6.15 -17.52
N ASN A 39 13.48 6.78 -16.69
CA ASN A 39 13.41 8.24 -16.60
C ASN A 39 14.50 8.85 -15.70
N ASN A 40 15.18 8.03 -14.88
CA ASN A 40 16.19 8.47 -13.91
C ASN A 40 17.41 7.52 -13.96
N PRO A 41 18.21 7.53 -15.04
CA PRO A 41 19.27 6.54 -15.26
C PRO A 41 20.41 6.60 -14.23
N ASP A 42 20.67 7.76 -13.65
CA ASP A 42 21.70 7.94 -12.61
C ASP A 42 21.19 7.67 -11.18
N ASP A 43 19.88 7.48 -11.03
CA ASP A 43 19.24 7.29 -9.73
C ASP A 43 19.45 5.85 -9.21
N LYS A 44 20.01 5.77 -8.00
CA LYS A 44 20.35 4.51 -7.32
C LYS A 44 19.30 4.09 -6.29
N THR A 45 18.07 4.58 -6.41
CA THR A 45 16.97 4.24 -5.51
C THR A 45 16.80 2.73 -5.51
N LEU A 46 17.03 2.13 -4.34
CA LEU A 46 16.75 0.72 -4.14
C LEU A 46 15.24 0.50 -4.25
N ARG A 47 14.84 -0.63 -4.84
CA ARG A 47 13.43 -1.06 -4.92
C ARG A 47 12.69 -0.88 -3.58
N ARG A 48 13.33 -1.20 -2.44
CA ARG A 48 12.75 -0.99 -1.11
C ARG A 48 12.26 0.46 -0.89
N HIS A 49 13.09 1.45 -1.19
CA HIS A 49 12.75 2.86 -1.01
C HIS A 49 11.72 3.35 -2.04
N PHE A 50 11.79 2.83 -3.27
CA PHE A 50 10.77 3.11 -4.27
C PHE A 50 9.39 2.64 -3.80
N LEU A 51 9.29 1.39 -3.33
CA LEU A 51 8.04 0.82 -2.81
C LEU A 51 7.52 1.57 -1.59
N GLU A 52 8.43 2.00 -0.70
CA GLU A 52 8.08 2.81 0.46
C GLU A 52 7.45 4.14 0.03
N LYS A 53 8.10 4.88 -0.88
CA LYS A 53 7.57 6.14 -1.42
C LYS A 53 6.25 5.95 -2.15
N LEU A 54 6.12 4.91 -2.97
CA LEU A 54 4.90 4.57 -3.68
C LEU A 54 3.75 4.24 -2.72
N SER A 55 4.02 3.42 -1.69
CA SER A 55 3.03 3.07 -0.67
C SER A 55 2.52 4.31 0.04
N PHE A 56 3.41 5.24 0.40
CA PHE A 56 3.00 6.50 1.02
C PHE A 56 2.20 7.38 0.07
N SER A 57 2.62 7.55 -1.19
CA SER A 57 1.91 8.40 -2.15
C SER A 57 0.49 7.92 -2.43
N LEU A 58 0.27 6.60 -2.49
CA LEU A 58 -1.04 5.99 -2.66
C LEU A 58 -1.96 6.20 -1.45
N GLN A 59 -1.40 6.27 -0.25
CA GLN A 59 -2.16 6.40 1.00
C GLN A 59 -2.34 7.86 1.44
N GLU A 60 -1.54 8.79 0.93
CA GLU A 60 -1.42 10.16 1.42
C GLU A 60 -2.78 10.88 1.52
N SER A 61 -3.61 10.78 0.48
CA SER A 61 -4.93 11.43 0.47
C SER A 61 -5.84 10.90 1.58
N HIS A 62 -5.89 9.57 1.77
CA HIS A 62 -6.67 8.93 2.82
C HIS A 62 -6.12 9.22 4.21
N LEU A 63 -4.80 9.25 4.38
CA LEU A 63 -4.14 9.57 5.64
C LEU A 63 -4.42 11.02 6.06
N LYS A 64 -4.39 11.97 5.13
CA LYS A 64 -4.76 13.37 5.38
C LYS A 64 -6.19 13.49 5.89
N VAL A 65 -7.17 12.87 5.21
CA VAL A 65 -8.57 12.88 5.67
C VAL A 65 -8.71 12.26 7.06
N ARG A 66 -8.06 11.11 7.31
CA ARG A 66 -8.08 10.47 8.63
C ARG A 66 -7.47 11.34 9.72
N ALA A 67 -6.41 12.09 9.44
CA ALA A 67 -5.74 12.95 10.42
C ALA A 67 -6.68 13.99 11.06
N TYR A 68 -7.69 14.45 10.32
CA TYR A 68 -8.70 15.41 10.79
C TYR A 68 -9.91 14.76 11.50
N MET A 69 -9.99 13.44 11.58
CA MET A 69 -11.09 12.75 12.28
C MET A 69 -10.85 12.77 13.80
N ASP A 70 -11.79 13.34 14.56
CA ASP A 70 -11.68 13.49 16.03
C ASP A 70 -11.59 12.16 16.78
N VAL A 71 -12.12 11.09 16.19
CA VAL A 71 -12.14 9.73 16.74
C VAL A 71 -10.79 9.01 16.66
N ILE A 72 -9.78 9.56 15.97
CA ILE A 72 -8.46 8.91 15.93
C ILE A 72 -7.66 9.25 17.21
N PRO A 73 -7.18 8.22 17.94
CA PRO A 73 -6.35 8.40 19.12
C PRO A 73 -5.15 9.32 18.85
N ARG A 74 -4.86 10.20 19.81
CA ARG A 74 -3.82 11.24 19.70
C ARG A 74 -2.45 10.66 19.31
N SER A 75 -2.12 9.48 19.82
CA SER A 75 -0.87 8.75 19.54
C SER A 75 -0.71 8.29 18.09
N ILE A 76 -1.82 8.07 17.37
CA ILE A 76 -1.80 7.71 15.95
C ILE A 76 -1.75 8.99 15.09
N ARG A 77 -2.51 10.01 15.49
CA ARG A 77 -2.55 11.32 14.80
C ARG A 77 -1.17 11.99 14.71
N GLN A 78 -0.37 11.86 15.76
CA GLN A 78 1.00 12.39 15.82
C GLN A 78 2.00 11.66 14.90
N LYS A 79 1.66 10.48 14.36
CA LYS A 79 2.53 9.70 13.47
C LYS A 79 2.19 9.86 11.99
N VAL A 80 1.12 10.59 11.67
CA VAL A 80 0.72 10.91 10.28
C VAL A 80 1.54 12.08 9.72
N PHE A 81 2.24 12.81 10.59
CA PHE A 81 3.20 13.88 10.29
C PHE A 81 4.58 13.48 10.82
#